data_AF-A0A9Q4A9G8-F1
#
_entry.id   AF-A0A9Q4A9G8-F1
#
_cell.length_a   1.000
_cell.length_b   1.000
_cell.length_c   1.000
_cell.angle_alpha   90.00
_cell.angle_beta   90.00
_cell.angle_gamma   90.00
#
_symmetry.space_group_name_H-M   'P 1'
#
loop_
_entity.id
_entity.type
_entity.pdbx_description
1 polymer ?
#
loop_
_entity_poly.entity_id
_entity_poly.type
_entity_poly.pdbx_seq_one_letter_code
_entity_poly.pdbx_strand_id
1 'polypeptide(L)'
;MPWHSITAGAAAYYALAQGICSDFRKLIERSVEDDLLQKIVVRHRRGISTDGRLPALLGITHEELQRIDELMTKFSCFEHSQSDETPVQPPEEAELKVDIESLKKWRDELEARRKLTA
;
A
#
# COMPACT_ATOMS: atom_id res chain seq x y z
N MET A 1 16.13 -27.08 -28.82
CA MET A 1 16.79 -26.63 -27.57
C MET A 1 15.84 -25.68 -26.83
N PRO A 2 15.04 -26.14 -25.86
CA PRO A 2 13.94 -25.37 -25.27
C PRO A 2 14.37 -24.69 -23.96
N TRP A 3 15.39 -23.83 -24.01
CA TRP A 3 15.86 -23.08 -22.83
C TRP A 3 15.51 -21.58 -22.89
N HIS A 4 14.93 -21.10 -24.00
CA HIS A 4 14.59 -19.68 -24.20
C HIS A 4 13.22 -19.27 -23.60
N SER A 5 12.39 -20.20 -23.11
CA SER A 5 11.04 -19.89 -22.64
C SER A 5 10.96 -19.51 -21.16
N ILE A 6 11.85 -20.02 -20.31
CA ILE A 6 11.80 -19.81 -18.85
C ILE A 6 12.23 -18.37 -18.48
N THR A 7 13.23 -17.84 -19.17
CA THR A 7 13.75 -16.49 -18.94
C THR A 7 12.78 -15.38 -19.38
N ALA A 8 12.00 -15.63 -20.43
CA ALA A 8 10.96 -14.69 -20.88
C ALA A 8 9.82 -14.56 -19.87
N GLY A 9 9.41 -15.67 -19.25
CA GLY A 9 8.34 -15.67 -18.24
C GLY A 9 8.73 -14.92 -16.97
N ALA A 10 9.95 -15.13 -16.47
CA ALA A 10 10.47 -14.42 -15.30
C ALA A 10 10.60 -12.91 -15.56
N ALA A 11 11.15 -12.51 -16.70
CA ALA A 11 11.28 -11.10 -17.05
C ALA A 11 9.91 -10.40 -17.17
N ALA A 12 8.93 -11.07 -17.77
CA ALA A 12 7.56 -10.55 -17.87
C ALA A 12 6.91 -10.41 -16.48
N TYR A 13 7.11 -11.39 -15.60
CA TYR A 13 6.63 -11.31 -14.21
C TYR A 13 7.23 -10.11 -13.49
N TYR A 14 8.56 -9.94 -13.51
CA TYR A 14 9.21 -8.86 -12.77
C TYR A 14 8.77 -7.47 -13.23
N ALA A 15 8.62 -7.26 -14.54
CA ALA A 15 8.12 -5.99 -15.07
C ALA A 15 6.69 -5.68 -14.59
N LEU A 16 5.80 -6.68 -14.60
CA LEU A 16 4.42 -6.52 -14.11
C LEU A 16 4.38 -6.33 -12.59
N ALA A 17 5.13 -7.14 -11.84
CA ALA A 17 5.21 -7.08 -10.39
C ALA A 17 5.75 -5.73 -9.91
N GLN A 18 6.75 -5.16 -10.59
CA GLN A 18 7.24 -3.82 -10.30
C GLN A 18 6.15 -2.76 -10.46
N GLY A 19 5.39 -2.81 -11.57
CA GLY A 19 4.26 -1.90 -11.79
C GLY A 19 3.19 -2.02 -10.70
N ILE A 20 2.86 -3.26 -10.30
CA ILE A 20 1.92 -3.51 -9.20
C ILE A 20 2.45 -2.95 -7.88
N CYS A 21 3.75 -3.10 -7.60
CA CYS A 21 4.35 -2.57 -6.38
C CYS A 21 4.26 -1.04 -6.30
N SER A 22 4.53 -0.32 -7.40
CA SER A 22 4.37 1.14 -7.45
C SER A 22 2.89 1.56 -7.28
N ASP A 23 1.96 0.85 -7.92
CA ASP A 23 0.53 1.16 -7.76
C ASP A 23 0.01 0.82 -6.37
N PHE A 24 0.52 -0.26 -5.76
CA PHE A 24 0.22 -0.61 -4.39
C PHE A 24 0.77 0.43 -3.41
N ARG A 25 1.99 0.94 -3.65
CA ARG A 25 2.56 2.03 -2.87
C ARG A 25 1.65 3.26 -2.87
N LYS A 26 1.14 3.68 -4.04
CA LYS A 26 0.17 4.79 -4.17
C LYS A 26 -1.15 4.47 -3.46
N LEU A 27 -1.61 3.23 -3.52
CA LEU A 27 -2.81 2.80 -2.82
C LEU A 27 -2.65 2.93 -1.30
N ILE A 28 -1.49 2.56 -0.74
CA ILE A 28 -1.21 2.72 0.69
C ILE A 28 -1.24 4.22 1.07
N GLU A 29 -0.63 5.10 0.28
CA GLU A 29 -0.71 6.56 0.54
C GLU A 29 -2.16 7.05 0.55
N ARG A 30 -2.93 6.61 -0.45
CA ARG A 30 -4.34 6.96 -0.53
C ARG A 30 -5.12 6.40 0.65
N SER A 31 -4.80 5.21 1.13
CA SER A 31 -5.42 4.64 2.32
C SER A 31 -5.08 5.40 3.59
N VAL A 32 -3.87 5.97 3.71
CA VAL A 32 -3.55 6.89 4.80
C VAL A 32 -4.45 8.14 4.74
N GLU A 33 -4.60 8.73 3.57
CA GLU A 33 -5.39 9.97 3.40
C GLU A 33 -6.90 9.73 3.53
N ASP A 34 -7.43 8.77 2.79
CA ASP A 34 -8.87 8.52 2.65
C ASP A 34 -9.43 7.69 3.81
N ASP A 35 -8.71 6.64 4.22
CA ASP A 35 -9.17 5.70 5.24
C ASP A 35 -8.64 6.13 6.63
N LEU A 36 -7.33 6.04 6.91
CA LEU A 36 -6.79 6.30 8.25
C LEU A 36 -7.15 7.70 8.77
N LEU A 37 -6.88 8.74 7.99
CA LEU A 37 -7.14 10.14 8.35
C LEU A 37 -8.54 10.64 7.97
N GLN A 38 -9.41 9.76 7.46
CA GLN A 38 -10.77 10.08 7.05
C GLN A 38 -10.87 11.38 6.21
N LYS A 39 -9.98 11.56 5.24
CA LYS A 39 -9.92 12.74 4.35
C LYS A 39 -9.72 14.07 5.06
N ILE A 40 -9.24 14.07 6.31
CA ILE A 40 -8.91 15.30 7.06
C ILE A 40 -7.69 15.99 6.43
N VAL A 41 -6.68 15.18 6.09
CA VAL A 41 -5.47 15.59 5.37
C VAL A 41 -5.40 14.80 4.08
N VAL A 42 -5.30 15.50 2.95
CA VAL A 42 -5.20 14.92 1.60
C VAL A 42 -4.14 15.72 0.84
N ARG A 43 -3.15 15.04 0.24
CA ARG A 43 -1.94 15.69 -0.31
C ARG A 43 -2.24 16.79 -1.33
N HIS A 44 -3.29 16.63 -2.12
CA HIS A 44 -3.64 17.58 -3.20
C HIS A 44 -4.80 18.52 -2.83
N ARG A 45 -5.17 18.61 -1.54
CA ARG A 45 -6.17 19.57 -1.06
C ARG A 45 -5.49 20.75 -0.38
N ARG A 46 -5.95 21.97 -0.69
CA ARG A 46 -5.53 23.17 0.04
C ARG A 46 -6.24 23.20 1.40
N GLY A 47 -5.48 23.01 2.48
CA GLY A 47 -5.96 23.11 3.85
C GLY A 47 -6.45 21.80 4.48
N ILE A 48 -6.67 21.86 5.79
CA ILE A 48 -7.18 20.76 6.62
C ILE A 48 -8.70 20.86 6.68
N SER A 49 -9.41 19.73 6.50
CA SER A 49 -10.88 19.67 6.48
C SER A 49 -11.38 18.71 7.54
N THR A 50 -11.73 19.25 8.71
CA THR A 50 -12.18 18.44 9.84
C THR A 50 -13.63 18.00 9.68
N ASP A 51 -14.57 18.87 9.27
CA ASP A 51 -15.98 18.57 8.93
C ASP A 51 -16.66 17.46 9.78
N GLY A 52 -16.46 17.48 11.11
CA GLY A 52 -17.01 16.46 12.02
C GLY A 52 -16.36 15.07 11.94
N ARG A 53 -15.24 14.91 11.23
CA ARG A 53 -14.49 13.66 10.99
C ARG A 53 -13.46 13.34 12.06
N LEU A 54 -13.12 14.29 12.93
CA LEU A 54 -12.14 14.07 14.02
C LEU A 54 -12.45 12.85 14.92
N PRO A 55 -13.72 12.55 15.28
CA PRO A 55 -14.04 11.35 16.04
C PRO A 55 -13.60 10.05 15.36
N ALA A 56 -13.45 10.03 14.04
CA ALA A 56 -13.01 8.85 13.31
C ALA A 56 -11.52 8.51 13.49
N LEU A 57 -10.76 9.41 14.12
CA LEU A 57 -9.39 9.15 14.55
C LEU A 57 -9.34 8.39 15.89
N LEU A 58 -10.46 8.34 16.62
CA LEU A 58 -10.54 7.58 17.86
C LEU A 58 -10.53 6.07 17.56
N GLY A 59 -9.77 5.32 18.36
CA GLY A 59 -9.71 3.87 18.26
C GLY A 59 -8.83 3.33 17.13
N ILE A 60 -8.02 4.18 16.49
CA ILE A 60 -6.85 3.72 15.71
C ILE A 60 -5.84 3.13 16.69
N THR A 61 -5.41 1.89 16.44
CA THR A 61 -4.49 1.19 17.35
C THR A 61 -3.03 1.34 16.90
N HIS A 62 -2.10 1.06 17.81
CA HIS A 62 -0.67 1.12 17.51
C HIS A 62 -0.28 0.10 16.43
N GLU A 63 -0.87 -1.10 16.47
CA GLU A 63 -0.63 -2.18 15.53
C GLU A 63 -1.05 -1.81 14.11
N GLU A 64 -2.12 -1.01 13.97
CA GLU A 64 -2.58 -0.51 12.69
C GLU A 64 -1.60 0.53 12.12
N LEU A 65 -1.12 1.45 12.94
CA LEU A 65 -0.10 2.42 12.54
C LEU A 65 1.18 1.71 12.11
N GLN A 66 1.64 0.74 12.91
CA GLN A 66 2.83 -0.04 12.60
C GLN A 66 2.68 -0.80 11.28
N ARG A 67 1.54 -1.45 11.03
CA ARG A 67 1.28 -2.16 9.77
C ARG A 67 1.39 -1.22 8.56
N ILE A 68 0.81 -0.03 8.66
CA ILE A 68 0.88 0.95 7.57
C ILE A 68 2.35 1.37 7.36
N ASP A 69 3.10 1.67 8.42
CA ASP A 69 4.51 2.05 8.31
C ASP A 69 5.38 0.93 7.70
N GLU A 70 5.12 -0.32 8.06
CA GLU A 70 5.80 -1.49 7.47
C GLU A 70 5.53 -1.60 5.96
N LEU A 71 4.28 -1.46 5.53
CA LEU A 71 3.90 -1.46 4.11
C LEU A 71 4.50 -0.25 3.36
N MET A 72 4.42 0.95 3.94
CA MET A 72 5.02 2.16 3.37
C MET A 72 6.54 1.99 3.16
N THR A 73 7.24 1.43 4.16
CA THR A 73 8.68 1.20 4.11
C THR A 73 9.02 0.15 3.05
N LYS A 74 8.33 -1.00 3.07
CA LYS A 74 8.58 -2.13 2.16
C LYS A 74 8.45 -1.74 0.70
N PHE A 75 7.42 -0.96 0.36
CA PHE A 75 7.13 -0.62 -1.04
C PHE A 75 7.77 0.70 -1.50
N SER A 76 8.49 1.42 -0.62
CA SER A 76 9.11 2.71 -0.96
C SER A 76 10.16 2.63 -2.06
N CYS A 77 10.86 1.50 -2.17
CA CYS A 77 11.91 1.26 -3.16
C CYS A 77 11.39 1.18 -4.61
N PHE A 78 10.08 1.00 -4.82
CA PHE A 78 9.49 0.90 -6.16
C PHE A 78 9.03 2.25 -6.74
N GLU A 79 9.23 3.37 -6.03
CA GLU A 79 8.84 4.73 -6.49
C GLU A 79 9.96 5.46 -7.25
N HIS A 80 11.17 4.92 -7.25
CA HIS A 80 12.34 5.56 -7.83
C HIS A 80 13.02 4.64 -8.83
N SER A 81 13.66 5.24 -9.84
CA SER A 81 14.62 4.52 -10.69
C SER A 81 15.75 4.02 -9.79
N GLN A 82 15.77 2.72 -9.53
CA GLN A 82 16.86 2.08 -8.80
C GLN A 82 18.11 2.06 -9.67
N SER A 83 19.27 2.14 -9.02
CA SER A 83 20.55 1.97 -9.73
C SER A 83 20.63 0.56 -10.31
N ASP A 84 21.16 0.45 -11.53
CA ASP A 84 21.45 -0.85 -12.16
C ASP A 84 22.43 -1.69 -11.32
N GLU A 85 23.20 -1.05 -10.42
CA GLU A 85 24.15 -1.74 -9.52
C GLU A 85 23.48 -2.43 -8.32
N THR A 86 22.26 -2.02 -7.95
CA THR A 86 21.50 -2.65 -6.85
C THR A 86 20.04 -2.84 -7.25
N PRO A 87 19.74 -3.83 -8.10
CA PRO A 87 18.38 -4.08 -8.56
C PRO A 87 17.52 -4.61 -7.41
N VAL A 88 16.49 -3.87 -7.02
CA VAL A 88 15.48 -4.37 -6.08
C VAL A 88 14.57 -5.32 -6.85
N GLN A 89 14.62 -6.60 -6.49
CA GLN A 89 13.69 -7.58 -7.04
C GLN A 89 12.32 -7.36 -6.41
N PRO A 90 11.24 -7.25 -7.21
CA PRO A 90 9.90 -7.21 -6.66
C PRO A 90 9.58 -8.54 -5.96
N PRO A 91 8.71 -8.52 -4.93
CA PRO A 91 8.33 -9.70 -4.18
C PRO A 91 7.70 -10.77 -5.09
N GLU A 92 7.77 -12.02 -4.62
CA GLU A 92 7.07 -13.15 -5.24
C GLU A 92 5.54 -12.99 -5.10
N GLU A 93 4.79 -13.68 -5.97
CA GLU A 93 3.33 -13.50 -6.05
C GLU A 93 2.65 -13.75 -4.71
N ALA A 94 3.08 -14.79 -4.00
CA ALA A 94 2.50 -15.17 -2.72
C ALA A 94 2.71 -14.08 -1.64
N GLU A 95 3.88 -13.44 -1.64
CA GLU A 95 4.20 -12.37 -0.69
C GLU A 95 3.40 -11.10 -1.03
N LEU A 96 3.37 -10.72 -2.31
CA LEU A 96 2.61 -9.58 -2.79
C LEU A 96 1.11 -9.73 -2.50
N LYS A 97 0.58 -10.93 -2.68
CA LYS A 97 -0.80 -11.26 -2.36
C LYS A 97 -1.09 -11.08 -0.87
N VAL A 98 -0.22 -11.59 0.00
CA VAL A 98 -0.36 -11.44 1.45
C VAL A 98 -0.40 -9.97 1.85
N ASP A 99 0.48 -9.14 1.29
CA ASP A 99 0.52 -7.71 1.59
C ASP A 99 -0.76 -7.00 1.13
N ILE A 100 -1.22 -7.27 -0.09
CA ILE A 100 -2.47 -6.70 -0.64
C ILE A 100 -3.68 -7.11 0.20
N GLU A 101 -3.78 -8.39 0.54
CA GLU A 101 -4.86 -8.91 1.38
C GLU A 101 -4.81 -8.33 2.80
N SER A 102 -3.60 -8.07 3.34
CA SER A 102 -3.42 -7.44 4.65
C SER A 102 -3.95 -6.00 4.68
N LEU A 103 -3.67 -5.20 3.64
CA LEU A 103 -4.19 -3.84 3.53
C LEU A 103 -5.71 -3.88 3.36
N LYS A 104 -6.23 -4.76 2.50
CA LYS A 104 -7.67 -4.94 2.31
C LYS A 104 -8.36 -5.28 3.63
N LYS A 105 -7.85 -6.27 4.36
CA LYS A 105 -8.43 -6.71 5.64
C LYS A 105 -8.45 -5.57 6.65
N TRP A 106 -7.35 -4.82 6.77
CA TRP A 106 -7.28 -3.66 7.65
C TRP A 106 -8.35 -2.60 7.30
N ARG A 107 -8.55 -2.30 6.00
CA ARG A 107 -9.59 -1.36 5.55
C ARG A 107 -10.99 -1.83 5.92
N ASP A 108 -11.29 -3.10 5.67
CA ASP A 108 -12.60 -3.70 5.98
C ASP A 108 -12.88 -3.65 7.50
N GLU A 109 -11.87 -3.95 8.32
CA GLU A 109 -11.96 -3.90 9.79
C GLU A 109 -12.15 -2.47 10.32
N LEU A 110 -11.39 -1.50 9.79
CA LEU A 110 -11.51 -0.09 10.17
C LEU A 110 -12.89 0.47 9.79
N GLU A 111 -13.37 0.17 8.59
CA GLU A 111 -14.70 0.59 8.13
C GLU A 111 -15.81 -0.01 9.00
N ALA A 112 -15.72 -1.30 9.33
CA ALA A 112 -16.67 -1.96 10.21
C ALA A 112 -16.73 -1.30 11.59
N ARG A 113 -15.58 -1.01 12.21
CA ARG A 113 -15.54 -0.33 13.51
C ARG A 113 -16.17 1.07 13.45
N ARG A 114 -15.90 1.82 12.39
CA ARG A 114 -16.45 3.18 12.23
C ARG A 114 -17.96 3.17 12.02
N LYS A 115 -18.52 2.17 11.32
CA LYS A 115 -19.97 2.00 11.18
C LYS A 115 -20.67 1.66 12.49
N LEU A 116 -20.01 0.95 13.41
CA LEU A 116 -20.57 0.69 14.74
C LEU A 116 -20.62 1.94 15.62
N THR A 117 -19.81 2.95 15.31
CA THR A 117 -19.60 4.14 16.16
C THR A 117 -20.29 5.40 15.59
N ALA A 118 -20.87 5.31 14.39
CA ALA A 118 -21.57 6.40 13.68
C ALA A 118 -23.07 6.34 13.93
#